data_AF-A0A9P3CSM4-F1
#
_entry.id   AF-A0A9P3CSM4-F1
#
_cell.length_a   1.000
_cell.length_b   1.000
_cell.length_c   1.000
_cell.angle_alpha   90.00
_cell.angle_beta   90.00
_cell.angle_gamma   90.00
#
_symmetry.space_group_name_H-M   'P 1'
#
loop_
_entity.id
_entity.type
_entity.pdbx_description
1 polymer ?
#
loop_
_entity_poly.entity_id
_entity_poly.type
_entity_poly.pdbx_seq_one_letter_code
_entity_poly.pdbx_strand_id
1 'polypeptide(L)'
;MAGPARRLARPTLFICDLQEKFAKAIYNYPAVIDTTQKLLKASQILSIPVVATTQLRSKLGETCPELKLDAPDGVQTIVHADKSKFSMWTPEVQKAFQELGSEKRECVIVGIESHICVTQTTLDLLREGHKVYVIADGVSSCNPQEIPIALQRLRSEGAVVTSSESFLYELMGDAKIEEFKAIAGLVKEYNAKTKESLQALCKF
;
A
#
# COMPACT_ATOMS: atom_id res chain seq x y z
N MET A 1 -21.13 -26.50 -6.14
CA MET A 1 -20.07 -25.64 -6.72
C MET A 1 -19.83 -24.50 -5.76
N ALA A 2 -18.59 -24.22 -5.38
CA ALA A 2 -18.30 -23.03 -4.57
C ALA A 2 -18.75 -21.78 -5.36
N GLY A 3 -19.39 -20.81 -4.67
CA GLY A 3 -19.81 -19.55 -5.29
C GLY A 3 -18.61 -18.69 -5.73
N PRO A 4 -18.87 -17.53 -6.36
CA PRO A 4 -17.81 -16.57 -6.68
C PRO A 4 -17.01 -16.24 -5.43
N ALA A 5 -15.68 -16.31 -5.52
CA ALA A 5 -14.78 -16.02 -4.43
C ALA A 5 -13.65 -15.13 -4.93
N ARG A 6 -13.09 -14.33 -4.02
CA ARG A 6 -11.95 -13.48 -4.33
C ARG A 6 -10.73 -14.34 -4.70
N ARG A 7 -9.93 -13.86 -5.66
CA ARG A 7 -8.69 -14.55 -6.07
C ARG A 7 -7.59 -14.41 -5.02
N LEU A 8 -7.48 -13.27 -4.36
CA LEU A 8 -6.55 -13.09 -3.23
C LEU A 8 -7.32 -13.21 -1.91
N ALA A 9 -6.93 -14.19 -1.10
CA ALA A 9 -7.71 -14.61 0.06
C ALA A 9 -7.36 -13.86 1.35
N ARG A 10 -6.10 -13.40 1.50
CA ARG A 10 -5.58 -12.79 2.72
C ARG A 10 -4.76 -11.52 2.42
N PRO A 11 -5.33 -10.56 1.66
CA PRO A 11 -4.65 -9.29 1.43
C PRO A 11 -4.46 -8.52 2.74
N THR A 12 -3.36 -7.79 2.86
CA THR A 12 -3.11 -6.81 3.92
C THR A 12 -2.47 -5.57 3.30
N LEU A 13 -3.07 -4.40 3.49
CA LEU A 13 -2.56 -3.13 2.99
C LEU A 13 -1.53 -2.53 3.94
N PHE A 14 -0.37 -2.14 3.42
CA PHE A 14 0.70 -1.47 4.13
C PHE A 14 0.85 -0.04 3.63
N ILE A 15 0.79 0.91 4.56
CA ILE A 15 0.99 2.33 4.32
C ILE A 15 2.32 2.74 4.95
N CYS A 16 3.33 2.88 4.10
CA CYS A 16 4.72 3.12 4.49
C CYS A 16 5.00 4.62 4.63
N ASP A 17 5.08 5.10 5.86
CA ASP A 17 5.72 6.36 6.25
C ASP A 17 5.21 7.63 5.52
N LEU A 18 3.91 7.70 5.19
CA LEU A 18 3.29 8.87 4.55
C LEU A 18 3.07 10.02 5.53
N GLN A 19 4.16 10.67 5.93
CA GLN A 19 4.18 11.75 6.93
C GLN A 19 4.25 13.15 6.32
N GLU A 20 3.69 14.13 7.04
CA GLU A 20 3.51 15.51 6.57
C GLU A 20 4.83 16.19 6.16
N LYS A 21 5.96 15.93 6.84
CA LYS A 21 7.22 16.60 6.50
C LYS A 21 7.85 16.11 5.20
N PHE A 22 7.42 14.96 4.68
CA PHE A 22 7.87 14.47 3.38
C PHE A 22 7.15 15.14 2.20
N ALA A 23 6.01 15.82 2.45
CA ALA A 23 5.14 16.33 1.38
C ALA A 23 5.84 17.27 0.39
N LYS A 24 6.89 17.99 0.82
CA LYS A 24 7.67 18.91 -0.03
C LYS A 24 8.93 18.28 -0.63
N ALA A 25 9.40 17.16 -0.08
CA ALA A 25 10.64 16.53 -0.48
C ALA A 25 10.41 15.42 -1.52
N ILE A 26 9.29 14.71 -1.41
CA ILE A 26 8.96 13.58 -2.28
C ILE A 26 8.42 14.07 -3.62
N TYR A 27 8.93 13.47 -4.69
CA TYR A 27 8.45 13.71 -6.04
C TYR A 27 6.97 13.30 -6.18
N ASN A 28 6.11 14.25 -6.56
CA ASN A 28 4.66 14.04 -6.73
C ASN A 28 3.99 13.36 -5.52
N TYR A 29 4.29 13.81 -4.30
CA TYR A 29 3.66 13.30 -3.09
C TYR A 29 2.11 13.24 -3.13
N PRO A 30 1.38 14.23 -3.70
CA PRO A 30 -0.08 14.14 -3.84
C PRO A 30 -0.57 12.92 -4.63
N ALA A 31 0.16 12.48 -5.66
CA ALA A 31 -0.19 11.28 -6.43
C ALA A 31 -0.14 10.01 -5.56
N VAL A 32 0.83 9.93 -4.63
CA VAL A 32 0.95 8.82 -3.68
C VAL A 32 -0.21 8.85 -2.68
N ILE A 33 -0.59 10.04 -2.19
CA ILE A 33 -1.75 10.22 -1.30
C ILE A 33 -3.04 9.82 -2.00
N ASP A 34 -3.28 10.25 -3.23
CA ASP A 34 -4.48 9.92 -3.99
C ASP A 34 -4.62 8.41 -4.22
N THR A 35 -3.54 7.73 -4.60
CA THR A 35 -3.55 6.27 -4.75
C THR A 35 -3.77 5.57 -3.42
N THR A 36 -3.17 6.07 -2.33
CA THR A 36 -3.36 5.51 -0.99
C THR A 36 -4.80 5.67 -0.51
N GLN A 37 -5.43 6.82 -0.72
CA GLN A 37 -6.84 7.05 -0.40
C GLN A 37 -7.77 6.11 -1.17
N LYS A 38 -7.47 5.85 -2.46
CA LYS A 38 -8.21 4.87 -3.26
C LYS A 38 -8.13 3.47 -2.62
N LEU A 39 -6.93 3.04 -2.24
CA LEU A 39 -6.74 1.72 -1.62
C LEU A 39 -7.34 1.62 -0.21
N LEU A 40 -7.38 2.72 0.56
CA LEU A 40 -8.06 2.78 1.85
C LEU A 40 -9.59 2.65 1.71
N LYS A 41 -10.20 3.34 0.73
CA LYS A 41 -11.62 3.14 0.44
C LYS A 41 -11.91 1.71 -0.03
N ALA A 42 -11.04 1.15 -0.87
CA ALA A 42 -11.15 -0.23 -1.30
C ALA A 42 -10.98 -1.22 -0.13
N SER A 43 -10.10 -0.92 0.83
CA SER A 43 -9.89 -1.78 2.00
C SER A 43 -11.10 -1.82 2.90
N GLN A 44 -11.86 -0.73 3.02
CA GLN A 44 -13.15 -0.73 3.73
C GLN A 44 -14.20 -1.58 3.00
N ILE A 45 -14.35 -1.41 1.68
CA ILE A 45 -15.31 -2.17 0.87
C ILE A 45 -15.01 -3.68 0.93
N LEU A 46 -13.73 -4.04 0.90
CA LEU A 46 -13.27 -5.43 0.83
C LEU A 46 -12.88 -5.98 2.21
N SER A 47 -13.06 -5.25 3.31
CA SER A 47 -12.64 -5.68 4.65
C SER A 47 -11.16 -6.14 4.71
N ILE A 48 -10.27 -5.40 4.05
CA ILE A 48 -8.82 -5.67 4.03
C ILE A 48 -8.19 -5.02 5.26
N PRO A 49 -7.44 -5.77 6.10
CA PRO A 49 -6.71 -5.20 7.23
C PRO A 49 -5.64 -4.21 6.75
N VAL A 50 -5.47 -3.12 7.51
CA VAL A 50 -4.54 -2.03 7.18
C VAL A 50 -3.48 -1.90 8.26
N VAL A 51 -2.22 -1.91 7.84
CA VAL A 51 -1.02 -1.61 8.64
C VAL A 51 -0.47 -0.27 8.20
N ALA A 52 -0.09 0.57 9.16
CA ALA A 52 0.59 1.83 8.88
C ALA A 52 1.83 1.99 9.75
N THR A 53 2.79 2.77 9.26
CA THR A 53 3.94 3.18 10.07
C THR A 53 4.28 4.65 9.88
N THR A 54 4.93 5.20 10.88
CA THR A 54 5.69 6.46 10.78
C THR A 54 7.17 6.16 10.99
N GLN A 55 8.04 6.84 10.26
CA GLN A 55 9.47 6.86 10.53
C GLN A 55 9.79 8.03 11.47
N LEU A 56 10.36 7.76 12.64
CA LEU A 56 10.81 8.79 13.61
C LEU A 56 9.83 9.96 13.73
N ARG A 57 8.57 9.70 14.08
CA ARG A 57 7.45 10.65 14.09
C ARG A 57 7.78 12.00 14.73
N SER A 58 8.46 11.99 15.87
CA SER A 58 8.89 13.23 16.56
C SER A 58 9.77 14.15 15.70
N LYS A 59 10.50 13.59 14.73
CA LYS A 59 11.36 14.31 13.79
C LYS A 59 10.70 14.57 12.45
N LEU A 60 9.96 13.59 11.92
CA LEU A 60 9.43 13.59 10.55
C LEU A 60 7.93 13.90 10.44
N GLY A 61 7.27 14.20 11.57
CA GLY A 61 5.86 14.57 11.62
C GLY A 61 4.92 13.38 11.73
N GLU A 62 3.64 13.67 11.89
CA GLU A 62 2.57 12.67 11.91
C GLU A 62 2.26 12.18 10.49
N THR A 63 1.53 11.07 10.41
CA THR A 63 0.90 10.62 9.16
C THR A 63 -0.04 11.69 8.62
N CYS A 64 -0.06 11.87 7.29
CA CYS A 64 -0.87 12.87 6.61
C CYS A 64 -2.36 12.78 7.00
N PRO A 65 -2.98 13.89 7.47
CA PRO A 65 -4.37 13.89 7.92
C PRO A 65 -5.37 13.56 6.80
N GLU A 66 -4.99 13.76 5.54
CA GLU A 66 -5.78 13.40 4.35
C GLU A 66 -6.06 11.90 4.26
N LEU A 67 -5.23 11.06 4.89
CA LEU A 67 -5.42 9.61 4.93
C LEU A 67 -6.45 9.18 5.99
N LYS A 68 -6.76 10.05 6.96
CA LYS A 68 -7.71 9.78 8.06
C LYS A 68 -7.47 8.42 8.74
N LEU A 69 -6.22 8.03 8.95
CA LEU A 69 -5.92 6.79 9.67
C LEU A 69 -6.29 6.97 11.14
N ASP A 70 -7.01 5.99 11.68
CA ASP A 70 -7.46 5.91 13.08
C ASP A 70 -8.36 7.09 13.54
N ALA A 71 -8.82 7.93 12.61
CA ALA A 71 -9.81 8.96 12.87
C ALA A 71 -11.21 8.35 13.06
N PRO A 72 -12.15 9.01 13.78
CA PRO A 72 -13.50 8.49 14.02
C PRO A 72 -14.30 8.14 12.75
N ASP A 73 -14.09 8.90 11.67
CA ASP A 73 -14.71 8.70 10.35
C ASP A 73 -13.75 8.08 9.33
N GLY A 74 -12.63 7.52 9.82
CA GLY A 74 -11.50 7.04 9.05
C GLY A 74 -11.37 5.52 8.97
N VAL A 75 -10.26 5.07 8.39
CA VAL A 75 -9.89 3.65 8.39
C VAL A 75 -9.14 3.33 9.67
N GLN A 76 -9.63 2.33 10.41
CA GLN A 76 -8.95 1.83 11.59
C GLN A 76 -7.84 0.86 11.18
N THR A 77 -6.61 1.17 11.57
CA THR A 77 -5.48 0.29 11.35
C THR A 77 -5.49 -0.83 12.39
N ILE A 78 -4.96 -2.00 12.03
CA ILE A 78 -4.68 -3.06 13.02
C ILE A 78 -3.42 -2.71 13.84
N VAL A 79 -2.55 -1.89 13.26
CA VAL A 79 -1.36 -1.33 13.91
C VAL A 79 -0.89 -0.08 13.16
N HIS A 80 -0.52 0.94 13.92
CA HIS A 80 0.07 2.18 13.43
C HIS A 80 1.35 2.50 14.21
N ALA A 81 2.45 1.81 13.86
CA ALA A 81 3.67 1.82 14.65
C ALA A 81 4.61 2.97 14.27
N ASP A 82 5.19 3.66 15.26
CA ASP A 82 6.34 4.53 15.03
C ASP A 82 7.63 3.72 15.11
N LYS A 83 8.53 3.91 14.14
CA LYS A 83 9.74 3.10 14.00
C LYS A 83 10.97 3.92 13.68
N SER A 84 12.12 3.39 14.09
CA SER A 84 13.44 3.84 13.62
C SER A 84 14.02 2.94 12.53
N LYS A 85 13.62 1.66 12.49
CA LYS A 85 13.96 0.73 11.38
C LYS A 85 13.31 1.21 10.09
N PHE A 86 14.02 1.10 8.97
CA PHE A 86 13.46 1.44 7.67
C PHE A 86 12.34 0.49 7.25
N SER A 87 12.52 -0.81 7.43
CA SER A 87 11.48 -1.80 7.20
C SER A 87 10.30 -1.62 8.15
N MET A 88 9.07 -1.69 7.62
CA MET A 88 7.83 -1.75 8.41
C MET A 88 7.70 -3.06 9.19
N TRP A 89 8.52 -4.07 8.92
CA TRP A 89 8.45 -5.39 9.55
C TRP A 89 9.05 -5.39 10.98
N THR A 90 8.48 -4.56 11.85
CA THR A 90 8.85 -4.40 13.24
C THR A 90 8.13 -5.42 14.14
N PRO A 91 8.56 -5.62 15.41
CA PRO A 91 7.88 -6.52 16.34
C PRO A 91 6.38 -6.21 16.52
N GLU A 92 5.99 -4.94 16.50
CA GLU A 92 4.59 -4.51 16.60
C GLU A 92 3.77 -4.97 15.39
N VAL A 93 4.32 -4.81 14.18
CA VAL A 93 3.68 -5.27 12.94
C VAL A 93 3.63 -6.80 12.88
N GLN A 94 4.70 -7.48 13.32
CA GLN A 94 4.73 -8.94 13.42
C GLN A 94 3.67 -9.47 14.38
N LYS A 95 3.51 -8.83 15.55
CA LYS A 95 2.47 -9.17 16.52
C LYS A 95 1.07 -9.01 15.92
N ALA A 96 0.79 -7.88 15.29
CA ALA A 96 -0.50 -7.65 14.62
C ALA A 96 -0.77 -8.68 13.52
N PHE A 97 0.27 -9.10 12.78
CA PHE A 97 0.17 -10.16 11.78
C PHE A 97 -0.19 -11.52 12.37
N GLN A 98 0.42 -11.89 13.50
CA GLN A 98 0.13 -13.14 14.20
C GLN A 98 -1.34 -13.20 14.68
N GLU A 99 -1.89 -12.07 15.13
CA GLU A 99 -3.29 -11.95 15.55
C GLU A 99 -4.27 -12.15 14.38
N LEU A 100 -3.83 -11.92 13.14
CA LEU A 100 -4.62 -12.21 11.93
C LEU A 100 -4.56 -13.68 11.47
N GLY A 101 -3.73 -14.53 12.08
CA GLY A 101 -3.53 -15.93 11.71
C GLY A 101 -2.09 -16.27 11.32
N SER A 102 -1.82 -17.57 11.21
CA SER A 102 -0.46 -18.12 10.99
C SER A 102 -0.03 -18.14 9.52
N GLU A 103 -0.98 -17.98 8.61
CA GLU A 103 -0.74 -18.24 7.21
C GLU A 103 -0.13 -17.05 6.46
N LYS A 104 0.57 -17.36 5.38
CA LYS A 104 1.18 -16.35 4.52
C LYS A 104 0.11 -15.50 3.83
N ARG A 105 0.34 -14.19 3.90
CA ARG A 105 -0.54 -13.12 3.42
C ARG A 105 -0.06 -12.53 2.10
N GLU A 106 -0.98 -11.88 1.41
CA GLU A 106 -0.68 -11.03 0.26
C GLU A 106 -0.50 -9.57 0.72
N CYS A 107 0.75 -9.16 0.94
CA CYS A 107 1.07 -7.82 1.44
C CYS A 107 1.12 -6.81 0.29
N VAL A 108 0.34 -5.74 0.39
CA VAL A 108 0.16 -4.73 -0.65
C VAL A 108 0.75 -3.42 -0.15
N ILE A 109 1.78 -2.88 -0.80
CA ILE A 109 2.56 -1.78 -0.26
C ILE A 109 2.35 -0.51 -1.10
N VAL A 110 1.99 0.56 -0.41
CA VAL A 110 2.06 1.96 -0.85
C VAL A 110 2.87 2.79 0.14
N GLY A 111 3.40 3.92 -0.31
CA GLY A 111 4.10 4.86 0.55
C GLY A 111 5.52 5.20 0.07
N ILE A 112 6.36 5.60 1.02
CA ILE A 112 7.68 6.17 0.75
C ILE A 112 8.75 5.64 1.73
N GLU A 113 10.04 5.75 1.44
CA GLU A 113 10.58 5.97 0.10
C GLU A 113 10.70 4.64 -0.64
N SER A 114 10.43 4.65 -1.96
CA SER A 114 10.42 3.45 -2.80
C SER A 114 11.72 2.65 -2.67
N HIS A 115 12.86 3.34 -2.63
CA HIS A 115 14.20 2.75 -2.57
C HIS A 115 14.72 2.46 -1.14
N ILE A 116 14.03 2.92 -0.10
CA ILE A 116 14.45 2.75 1.31
C ILE A 116 13.45 1.89 2.07
N CYS A 117 12.42 2.49 2.66
CA CYS A 117 11.50 1.81 3.57
C CYS A 117 10.63 0.80 2.81
N VAL A 118 10.08 1.17 1.65
CA VAL A 118 9.29 0.25 0.81
C VAL A 118 10.16 -0.94 0.36
N THR A 119 11.39 -0.67 -0.08
CA THR A 119 12.32 -1.72 -0.52
C THR A 119 12.67 -2.68 0.62
N GLN A 120 13.10 -2.17 1.78
CA GLN A 120 13.48 -3.03 2.91
C GLN A 120 12.28 -3.81 3.46
N THR A 121 11.11 -3.18 3.52
CA THR A 121 9.85 -3.85 3.90
C THR A 121 9.52 -5.00 2.95
N THR A 122 9.63 -4.75 1.64
CA THR A 122 9.36 -5.76 0.60
C THR A 122 10.31 -6.95 0.75
N LEU A 123 11.61 -6.70 0.91
CA LEU A 123 12.60 -7.76 1.05
C LEU A 123 12.39 -8.60 2.32
N ASP A 124 12.06 -7.96 3.45
CA ASP A 124 11.80 -8.68 4.69
C ASP A 124 10.53 -9.54 4.58
N LEU A 125 9.44 -8.99 4.04
CA LEU A 125 8.20 -9.74 3.82
C LEU A 125 8.38 -10.93 2.87
N LEU A 126 9.17 -10.77 1.80
CA LEU A 126 9.51 -11.86 0.89
C LEU A 126 10.33 -12.95 1.59
N ARG A 127 11.31 -12.58 2.42
CA ARG A 127 12.09 -13.56 3.21
C ARG A 127 11.22 -14.33 4.19
N GLU A 128 10.19 -13.70 4.73
CA GLU A 128 9.19 -14.37 5.56
C GLU A 128 8.17 -15.20 4.76
N GLY A 129 8.28 -15.25 3.43
CA GLY A 129 7.43 -16.06 2.55
C GLY A 129 6.05 -15.46 2.28
N HIS A 130 5.87 -14.16 2.53
CA HIS A 130 4.66 -13.44 2.08
C HIS A 130 4.72 -13.18 0.57
N LYS A 131 3.55 -13.12 -0.07
CA LYS A 131 3.46 -12.61 -1.45
C LYS A 131 3.37 -11.10 -1.36
N VAL A 132 4.27 -10.38 -2.04
CA VAL A 132 4.31 -8.90 -1.96
C VAL A 132 3.90 -8.28 -3.28
N TYR A 133 2.99 -7.31 -3.20
CA TYR A 133 2.58 -6.42 -4.29
C TYR A 133 3.06 -5.01 -3.98
N VAL A 134 3.85 -4.43 -4.88
CA VAL A 134 4.28 -3.03 -4.79
C VAL A 134 3.49 -2.23 -5.81
N ILE A 135 2.75 -1.23 -5.33
CA ILE A 135 1.84 -0.43 -6.15
C ILE A 135 2.60 0.74 -6.75
N ALA A 136 3.00 0.62 -8.02
CA ALA A 136 3.89 1.55 -8.70
C ALA A 136 3.35 2.99 -8.76
N ASP A 137 2.03 3.15 -8.96
CA ASP A 137 1.34 4.45 -8.92
C ASP A 137 1.03 4.94 -7.50
N GLY A 138 1.52 4.24 -6.47
CA GLY A 138 1.35 4.56 -5.06
C GLY A 138 2.65 4.48 -4.27
N VAL A 139 3.80 4.56 -4.94
CA VAL A 139 5.11 4.69 -4.29
C VAL A 139 5.95 5.78 -4.94
N SER A 140 6.76 6.47 -4.15
CA SER A 140 7.65 7.52 -4.65
C SER A 140 8.91 7.67 -3.80
N SER A 141 9.83 8.53 -4.23
CA SER A 141 11.06 8.90 -3.54
C SER A 141 11.34 10.39 -3.74
N CYS A 142 12.30 10.94 -3.00
CA CYS A 142 12.74 12.32 -3.22
C CYS A 142 13.27 12.53 -4.64
N ASN A 143 14.15 11.62 -5.08
CA ASN A 143 14.68 11.60 -6.43
C ASN A 143 13.81 10.70 -7.33
N PRO A 144 13.18 11.23 -8.38
CA PRO A 144 12.31 10.43 -9.25
C PRO A 144 13.03 9.28 -9.96
N GLN A 145 14.34 9.39 -10.18
CA GLN A 145 15.16 8.36 -10.82
C GLN A 145 15.32 7.10 -9.94
N GLU A 146 15.20 7.23 -8.62
CA GLU A 146 15.28 6.09 -7.69
C GLU A 146 14.03 5.20 -7.74
N ILE A 147 12.89 5.77 -8.17
CA ILE A 147 11.61 5.05 -8.27
C ILE A 147 11.71 3.84 -9.21
N PRO A 148 12.05 4.00 -10.51
CA PRO A 148 12.15 2.87 -11.42
C PRO A 148 13.25 1.89 -11.05
N ILE A 149 14.38 2.36 -10.51
CA ILE A 149 15.48 1.50 -10.06
C ILE A 149 15.01 0.57 -8.95
N ALA A 150 14.34 1.12 -7.93
CA ALA A 150 13.78 0.35 -6.83
C ALA A 150 12.72 -0.64 -7.34
N LEU A 151 11.80 -0.21 -8.19
CA LEU A 151 10.74 -1.07 -8.73
C LEU A 151 11.32 -2.22 -9.57
N GLN A 152 12.31 -1.96 -10.44
CA GLN A 152 12.96 -3.00 -11.22
C GLN A 152 13.69 -4.02 -10.34
N ARG A 153 14.39 -3.54 -9.31
CA ARG A 153 15.02 -4.40 -8.32
C ARG A 153 13.99 -5.28 -7.62
N LEU A 154 12.93 -4.70 -7.06
CA LEU A 154 11.92 -5.46 -6.32
C LEU A 154 11.20 -6.49 -7.19
N ARG A 155 10.98 -6.20 -8.47
CA ARG A 155 10.49 -7.19 -9.45
C ARG A 155 11.45 -8.38 -9.58
N SER A 156 12.76 -8.12 -9.63
CA SER A 156 13.79 -9.16 -9.75
C SER A 156 13.95 -10.01 -8.49
N GLU A 157 13.61 -9.44 -7.33
CA GLU A 157 13.61 -10.13 -6.02
C GLU A 157 12.34 -10.97 -5.79
N GLY A 158 11.36 -10.90 -6.70
CA GLY A 158 10.14 -11.72 -6.67
C GLY A 158 8.87 -10.99 -6.20
N ALA A 159 8.92 -9.67 -5.98
CA ALA A 159 7.71 -8.88 -5.75
C ALA A 159 6.92 -8.68 -7.04
N VAL A 160 5.60 -8.66 -6.93
CA VAL A 160 4.72 -8.24 -8.03
C VAL A 160 4.65 -6.72 -8.05
N VAL A 161 5.33 -6.09 -9.00
CA VAL A 161 5.18 -4.65 -9.25
C VAL A 161 4.02 -4.43 -10.21
N THR A 162 2.96 -3.78 -9.74
CA THR A 162 1.71 -3.58 -10.49
C THR A 162 1.12 -2.18 -10.22
N SER A 163 -0.01 -1.84 -10.84
CA SER A 163 -0.77 -0.62 -10.54
C SER A 163 -1.90 -0.89 -9.55
N SER A 164 -2.38 0.15 -8.89
CA SER A 164 -3.48 0.08 -7.93
C SER A 164 -4.76 -0.48 -8.56
N GLU A 165 -5.09 -0.10 -9.80
CA GLU A 165 -6.25 -0.61 -10.52
C GLU A 165 -6.08 -2.09 -10.90
N SER A 166 -4.92 -2.47 -11.46
CA SER A 166 -4.64 -3.87 -11.80
C SER A 166 -4.69 -4.76 -10.56
N PHE A 167 -4.17 -4.29 -9.43
CA PHE A 167 -4.23 -4.99 -8.16
C PHE A 167 -5.68 -5.21 -7.69
N LEU A 168 -6.54 -4.19 -7.73
CA LEU A 168 -7.93 -4.31 -7.28
C LEU A 168 -8.71 -5.35 -8.08
N TYR A 169 -8.54 -5.37 -9.40
CA TYR A 169 -9.18 -6.39 -10.25
C TYR A 169 -8.58 -7.77 -10.08
N GLU A 170 -7.25 -7.89 -9.91
CA GLU A 170 -6.61 -9.17 -9.58
C GLU A 170 -7.10 -9.71 -8.24
N LEU A 171 -7.24 -8.86 -7.22
CA LEU A 171 -7.75 -9.23 -5.89
C LEU A 171 -9.14 -9.86 -5.99
N MET A 172 -10.05 -9.20 -6.69
CA MET A 172 -11.42 -9.66 -6.84
C MET A 172 -11.51 -10.95 -7.67
N GLY A 173 -10.81 -11.03 -8.80
CA GLY A 173 -10.76 -12.23 -9.65
C GLY A 173 -12.04 -12.56 -10.44
N ASP A 174 -13.21 -12.14 -9.97
CA ASP A 174 -14.51 -12.35 -10.63
C ASP A 174 -15.41 -11.11 -10.44
N ALA A 175 -16.10 -10.68 -11.50
CA ALA A 175 -17.07 -9.60 -11.45
C ALA A 175 -18.42 -10.00 -10.81
N LYS A 176 -18.61 -11.29 -10.49
CA LYS A 176 -19.80 -11.83 -9.82
C LYS A 176 -19.76 -11.76 -8.29
N ILE A 177 -18.66 -11.31 -7.68
CA ILE A 177 -18.61 -11.09 -6.23
C ILE A 177 -19.51 -9.92 -5.82
N GLU A 178 -19.96 -9.92 -4.57
CA GLU A 178 -20.90 -8.92 -4.04
C GLU A 178 -20.34 -7.48 -4.12
N GLU A 179 -19.05 -7.33 -3.81
CA GLU A 179 -18.36 -6.05 -3.68
C GLU A 179 -17.98 -5.41 -5.02
N PHE A 180 -18.12 -6.16 -6.14
CA PHE A 180 -17.62 -5.74 -7.45
C PHE A 180 -18.17 -4.37 -7.87
N LYS A 181 -19.48 -4.15 -7.72
CA LYS A 181 -20.12 -2.89 -8.14
C LYS A 181 -19.57 -1.69 -7.35
N ALA A 182 -19.30 -1.88 -6.06
CA ALA A 182 -18.72 -0.83 -5.21
C ALA A 182 -17.28 -0.51 -5.64
N ILE A 183 -16.46 -1.54 -5.90
CA ILE A 183 -15.09 -1.34 -6.39
C ILE A 183 -15.06 -0.72 -7.80
N ALA A 184 -15.91 -1.16 -8.72
CA ALA A 184 -16.01 -0.56 -10.05
C ALA A 184 -16.44 0.92 -9.98
N GLY A 185 -17.36 1.25 -9.07
CA GLY A 185 -17.74 2.64 -8.78
C GLY A 185 -16.57 3.46 -8.27
N LEU A 186 -15.78 2.91 -7.34
CA LEU A 186 -14.58 3.55 -6.80
C LEU A 186 -13.49 3.75 -7.86
N VAL A 187 -13.24 2.78 -8.73
CA VAL A 187 -12.29 2.90 -9.85
C VAL A 187 -12.72 4.04 -10.78
N LYS A 188 -14.02 4.14 -11.08
CA LYS A 188 -14.57 5.24 -11.87
C LYS A 188 -14.41 6.59 -11.18
N GLU A 189 -14.67 6.68 -9.88
CA GLU A 189 -14.48 7.90 -9.06
C GLU A 189 -13.03 8.41 -9.15
N TYR A 190 -12.05 7.50 -9.10
CA TYR A 190 -10.62 7.84 -9.13
C TYR A 190 -9.99 7.85 -10.53
N ASN A 191 -10.77 7.77 -11.61
CA ASN A 191 -10.22 7.59 -12.96
C ASN A 191 -9.21 8.70 -13.35
N ALA A 192 -9.57 9.97 -13.14
CA ALA A 192 -8.71 11.11 -13.45
C ALA A 192 -7.42 11.10 -12.60
N LYS A 193 -7.57 10.94 -11.27
CA LYS A 193 -6.43 10.86 -10.34
C LYS A 193 -5.51 9.68 -10.65
N THR A 194 -6.07 8.52 -10.98
CA THR A 194 -5.28 7.33 -11.35
C THR A 194 -4.46 7.59 -12.62
N LYS A 195 -5.06 8.24 -13.62
CA LYS A 195 -4.34 8.66 -14.82
C LYS A 195 -3.20 9.63 -14.49
N GLU A 196 -3.45 10.62 -13.64
CA GLU A 196 -2.44 11.58 -13.20
C GLU A 196 -1.30 10.90 -12.42
N SER A 197 -1.61 9.99 -11.48
CA SER A 197 -0.62 9.23 -10.71
C SER A 197 0.24 8.34 -11.60
N LEU A 198 -0.37 7.60 -12.54
CA LEU A 198 0.37 6.80 -13.52
C LEU A 198 1.27 7.66 -14.40
N GLN A 199 0.75 8.79 -14.89
CA GLN A 199 1.55 9.72 -15.67
C GLN A 199 2.70 10.30 -14.84
N ALA A 200 2.52 10.58 -13.56
CA ALA A 200 3.57 11.16 -12.73
C ALA A 200 4.66 10.15 -12.35
N LEU A 201 4.26 8.95 -11.90
CA LEU A 201 5.12 8.00 -11.20
C LEU A 201 5.60 6.82 -12.07
N CYS A 202 4.93 6.53 -13.19
CA CYS A 202 5.18 5.34 -14.00
C CYS A 202 5.73 5.64 -15.41
N LYS A 203 6.58 6.67 -15.57
CA LYS A 203 7.15 7.10 -16.87
C LYS A 203 8.37 6.28 -17.36
N PHE A 204 8.58 5.08 -16.84
CA PHE A 204 9.82 4.31 -17.02
C PHE A 204 9.67 3.09 -17.93
#